data_AF-B9SFQ3-F1
#
_entry.id   AF-B9SFQ3-F1
#
_cell.length_a   1.000
_cell.length_b   1.000
_cell.length_c   1.000
_cell.angle_alpha   90.00
_cell.angle_beta   90.00
_cell.angle_gamma   90.00
#
_symmetry.space_group_name_H-M   'P 1'
#
loop_
_entity.id
_entity.type
_entity.pdbx_description
1 polymer ?
#
loop_
_entity_poly.entity_id
_entity_poly.type
_entity_poly.pdbx_seq_one_letter_code
_entity_poly.pdbx_strand_id
1 'polypeptide(L)'
;MGVIKSAVGDAVLTSIWVFTLPFLGVLTSIVSTYVGVEPRSIPGLFITINLATLLYLMFSFLGAALGGASFNPATTVTLYASGLRPDASLMSMAVRFPAQAAGGVSGAMAILQAMPRKYKHLLKGPSLKVDLHTGAIAEGVLSFMLCLAFLSLMSKGPKNSMLKLWLLACVITGLAACGAKYTGPSLNPANVYGWAYVHNWHNSWELFYVYWIGPLVGATLSAWVFRFLFKPSSKQKQA
;
A
#
# COMPACT_ATOMS: atom_id res chain seq x y z
N MET A 1 7.68 10.74 19.10
CA MET A 1 8.56 11.33 18.07
C MET A 1 7.86 12.56 17.51
N GLY A 2 8.56 13.67 17.26
CA GLY A 2 7.92 14.89 16.73
C GLY A 2 7.35 14.69 15.32
N VAL A 3 6.29 15.42 14.96
CA VAL A 3 5.57 15.27 13.67
C VAL A 3 6.51 15.39 12.47
N ILE A 4 7.46 16.33 12.51
CA ILE A 4 8.44 16.55 11.44
C ILE A 4 9.34 15.32 11.25
N LYS A 5 9.89 14.76 12.34
CA LYS A 5 10.74 13.57 12.25
C LYS A 5 9.96 12.35 11.73
N SER A 6 8.69 12.21 12.10
CA SER A 6 7.80 11.18 11.54
C SER A 6 7.52 11.40 10.06
N ALA A 7 7.32 12.64 9.62
CA ALA A 7 7.11 12.97 8.21
C ALA A 7 8.35 12.68 7.35
N VAL A 8 9.56 12.95 7.87
CA VAL A 8 10.82 12.59 7.20
C VAL A 8 10.95 11.07 7.09
N GLY A 9 10.69 10.33 8.17
CA GLY A 9 10.72 8.86 8.15
C GLY A 9 9.72 8.28 7.13
N ASP A 10 8.51 8.83 7.08
CA ASP A 10 7.49 8.46 6.10
C ASP A 10 7.94 8.74 4.65
N ALA A 11 8.53 9.92 4.38
CA ALA A 11 9.03 10.26 3.05
C ALA A 11 10.12 9.28 2.58
N VAL A 12 11.09 8.98 3.46
CA VAL A 12 12.18 8.03 3.16
C VAL A 12 11.61 6.64 2.91
N LEU A 13 10.73 6.16 3.78
CA LEU A 13 10.14 4.83 3.65
C LEU A 13 9.30 4.72 2.36
N THR A 14 8.49 5.73 2.03
CA THR A 14 7.74 5.75 0.77
C THR A 14 8.64 5.79 -0.45
N SER A 15 9.73 6.56 -0.42
CA SER A 15 10.68 6.58 -1.52
C SER A 15 11.29 5.21 -1.78
N ILE A 16 11.70 4.49 -0.74
CA ILE A 16 12.24 3.13 -0.86
C ILE A 16 11.13 2.18 -1.36
N TRP A 17 9.89 2.33 -0.88
CA TRP A 17 8.76 1.51 -1.32
C TRP A 17 8.49 1.65 -2.82
N VAL A 18 8.31 2.88 -3.30
CA VAL A 18 8.03 3.14 -4.71
C VAL A 18 9.20 2.75 -5.61
N PHE A 19 10.43 2.92 -5.14
CA PHE A 19 11.63 2.48 -5.85
C PHE A 19 11.70 0.96 -5.99
N THR A 20 11.40 0.22 -4.92
CA THR A 20 11.59 -1.24 -4.87
C THR A 20 10.43 -2.02 -5.50
N LEU A 21 9.19 -1.51 -5.41
CA LEU A 21 8.00 -2.22 -5.83
C LEU A 21 8.04 -2.74 -7.28
N PRO A 22 8.54 -2.01 -8.29
CA PRO A 22 8.60 -2.53 -9.66
C PRO A 22 9.55 -3.72 -9.85
N PHE A 23 10.57 -3.86 -8.99
CA PHE A 23 11.45 -5.03 -9.03
C PHE A 23 10.71 -6.32 -8.67
N LEU A 24 9.60 -6.26 -7.95
CA LEU A 24 8.78 -7.43 -7.68
C LEU A 24 8.33 -8.10 -8.99
N GLY A 25 7.80 -7.33 -9.95
CA GLY A 25 7.39 -7.85 -11.25
C GLY A 25 8.55 -8.36 -12.09
N VAL A 26 9.71 -7.69 -12.03
CA VAL A 26 10.94 -8.12 -12.71
C VAL A 26 11.42 -9.46 -12.17
N LEU A 27 11.53 -9.58 -10.84
CA LEU A 27 11.99 -10.79 -10.17
C LEU A 27 11.01 -11.94 -10.37
N THR A 28 9.70 -11.70 -10.25
CA THR A 28 8.69 -12.71 -10.63
C THR A 28 8.93 -13.19 -12.05
N SER A 29 9.08 -12.28 -13.03
CA SER A 29 9.31 -12.68 -14.42
C SER A 29 10.58 -13.52 -14.59
N ILE A 30 11.68 -13.13 -13.97
CA ILE A 30 12.96 -13.86 -14.06
C ILE A 30 12.82 -15.26 -13.45
N VAL A 31 12.29 -15.36 -12.23
CA VAL A 31 12.15 -16.62 -11.52
C VAL A 31 11.17 -17.53 -12.25
N SER A 32 10.01 -17.03 -12.67
CA SER A 32 9.01 -17.80 -13.42
C SER A 32 9.58 -18.35 -14.73
N THR A 33 10.32 -17.56 -15.50
CA THR A 33 11.00 -18.04 -16.71
C THR A 33 12.02 -19.11 -16.39
N TYR A 34 12.81 -18.95 -15.32
CA TYR A 34 13.83 -19.93 -14.93
C TYR A 34 13.23 -21.29 -14.55
N VAL A 35 12.09 -21.32 -13.85
CA VAL A 35 11.39 -22.56 -13.47
C VAL A 35 10.40 -23.07 -14.53
N GLY A 36 10.30 -22.41 -15.69
CA GLY A 36 9.44 -22.85 -16.80
C GLY A 36 7.93 -22.67 -16.58
N VAL A 37 7.52 -21.65 -15.82
CA VAL A 37 6.09 -21.33 -15.60
C VAL A 37 5.73 -19.94 -16.11
N GLU A 38 4.47 -19.72 -16.45
CA GLU A 38 4.01 -18.39 -16.84
C GLU A 38 3.91 -17.45 -15.62
N PRO A 39 4.41 -16.19 -15.69
CA PRO A 39 4.38 -15.26 -14.55
C PRO A 39 2.98 -14.96 -13.98
N ARG A 40 1.93 -15.07 -14.79
CA ARG A 40 0.53 -14.81 -14.39
C ARG A 40 -0.25 -16.07 -14.04
N SER A 41 0.35 -17.25 -14.16
CA SER A 41 -0.25 -18.52 -13.74
C SER A 41 -0.30 -18.61 -12.21
N ILE A 42 -1.03 -19.61 -11.68
CA ILE A 42 -1.07 -19.89 -10.23
C ILE A 42 0.35 -20.06 -9.65
N PRO A 43 1.27 -20.85 -10.26
CA PRO A 43 2.67 -20.91 -9.84
C PRO A 43 3.40 -19.55 -9.88
N GLY A 44 3.16 -18.73 -10.90
CA GLY A 44 3.74 -17.39 -11.01
C GLY A 44 3.26 -16.42 -9.92
N LEU A 45 1.97 -16.49 -9.57
CA LEU A 45 1.40 -15.75 -8.45
C LEU A 45 1.97 -16.23 -7.12
N PHE A 46 2.18 -17.54 -6.94
CA PHE A 46 2.85 -18.08 -5.76
C PHE A 46 4.27 -17.52 -5.60
N ILE A 47 5.05 -17.44 -6.69
CA ILE A 47 6.37 -16.78 -6.69
C ILE A 47 6.24 -15.31 -6.25
N THR A 48 5.29 -14.58 -6.84
CA THR A 48 5.04 -13.16 -6.51
C THR A 48 4.70 -12.98 -5.02
N ILE A 49 3.85 -13.83 -4.46
CA ILE A 49 3.44 -13.78 -3.05
C ILE A 49 4.65 -13.99 -2.13
N ASN A 50 5.52 -14.95 -2.43
CA ASN A 50 6.71 -15.20 -1.61
C ASN A 50 7.69 -14.02 -1.67
N LEU A 51 7.98 -13.50 -2.87
CA LEU A 51 8.82 -12.31 -3.03
C LEU A 51 8.22 -11.07 -2.33
N ALA A 52 6.91 -10.87 -2.46
CA ALA A 52 6.19 -9.80 -1.78
C ALA A 52 6.24 -9.96 -0.25
N THR A 53 6.15 -11.19 0.26
CA THR A 53 6.26 -11.47 1.70
C THR A 53 7.62 -11.02 2.24
N LEU A 54 8.71 -11.33 1.53
CA LEU A 54 10.06 -10.87 1.89
C LEU A 54 10.17 -9.34 1.84
N LEU A 55 9.56 -8.72 0.83
CA LEU A 55 9.49 -7.26 0.73
C LEU A 55 8.77 -6.65 1.93
N TYR A 56 7.57 -7.14 2.27
CA TYR A 56 6.82 -6.64 3.43
C TYR A 56 7.54 -6.86 4.75
N LEU A 57 8.28 -7.96 4.90
CA LEU A 57 9.13 -8.19 6.07
C LEU A 57 10.20 -7.10 6.18
N MET A 58 10.91 -6.81 5.09
CA MET A 58 11.90 -5.74 5.05
C MET A 58 11.28 -4.38 5.43
N PHE A 59 10.11 -4.04 4.87
CA PHE A 59 9.43 -2.79 5.17
C PHE A 59 8.88 -2.70 6.59
N SER A 60 8.48 -3.83 7.19
CA SER A 60 8.11 -3.89 8.60
C SER A 60 9.30 -3.50 9.50
N PHE A 61 10.48 -4.04 9.20
CA PHE A 61 11.71 -3.70 9.92
C PHE A 61 12.12 -2.23 9.70
N LEU A 62 12.16 -1.76 8.45
CA LEU A 62 12.52 -0.38 8.14
C LEU A 62 11.54 0.62 8.77
N GLY A 63 10.25 0.34 8.72
CA GLY A 63 9.23 1.16 9.37
C GLY A 63 9.45 1.26 10.88
N ALA A 64 9.78 0.15 11.54
CA ALA A 64 10.12 0.13 12.96
C ALA A 64 11.40 0.93 13.26
N ALA A 65 12.46 0.73 12.47
CA ALA A 65 13.73 1.45 12.61
C ALA A 65 13.58 2.97 12.41
N LEU A 66 12.66 3.40 11.54
CA LEU A 66 12.30 4.79 11.30
C LEU A 66 11.23 5.33 12.26
N GLY A 67 11.05 4.69 13.42
CA GLY A 67 10.17 5.17 14.48
C GLY A 67 8.68 4.99 14.20
N GLY A 68 8.30 3.91 13.52
CA GLY A 68 6.92 3.61 13.13
C GLY A 68 6.47 4.40 11.89
N ALA A 69 7.39 4.63 10.96
CA ALA A 69 7.09 5.27 9.69
C ALA A 69 6.07 4.46 8.88
N SER A 70 5.25 5.16 8.10
CA SER A 70 4.24 4.60 7.22
C SER A 70 4.47 5.12 5.81
N PHE A 71 4.30 4.24 4.83
CA PHE A 71 4.48 4.56 3.41
C PHE A 71 3.16 4.60 2.63
N ASN A 72 2.03 4.46 3.32
CA ASN A 72 0.71 4.39 2.69
C ASN A 72 -0.31 5.26 3.45
N PRO A 73 -0.88 6.30 2.81
CA PRO A 73 -1.90 7.13 3.42
C PRO A 73 -3.14 6.33 3.83
N ALA A 74 -3.58 5.35 3.04
CA ALA A 74 -4.77 4.53 3.33
C ALA A 74 -4.59 3.72 4.62
N THR A 75 -3.48 3.01 4.79
CA THR A 75 -3.22 2.25 6.03
C THR A 75 -3.06 3.18 7.24
N THR A 76 -2.50 4.38 7.04
CA THR A 76 -2.38 5.40 8.09
C THR A 76 -3.76 5.85 8.56
N VAL A 77 -4.68 6.15 7.63
CA VAL A 77 -6.07 6.50 7.95
C VAL A 77 -6.79 5.35 8.66
N THR A 78 -6.65 4.12 8.18
CA THR A 78 -7.28 2.95 8.79
C THR A 78 -6.81 2.74 10.24
N LEU A 79 -5.51 2.85 10.50
CA LEU A 79 -4.95 2.73 11.85
C LEU A 79 -5.44 3.84 12.80
N TYR A 80 -5.56 5.07 12.30
CA TYR A 80 -6.15 6.18 13.04
C TYR A 80 -7.64 5.94 13.33
N ALA A 81 -8.45 5.66 12.31
CA ALA A 81 -9.90 5.48 12.44
C ALA A 81 -10.29 4.25 13.29
N SER A 82 -9.44 3.24 13.34
CA SER A 82 -9.62 2.04 14.17
C SER A 82 -9.27 2.28 15.64
N GLY A 83 -8.56 3.38 15.95
CA GLY A 83 -8.07 3.69 17.30
C GLY A 83 -6.83 2.89 17.70
N LEU A 84 -6.20 2.17 16.76
CA LEU A 84 -4.98 1.39 17.01
C LEU A 84 -3.70 2.22 16.91
N ARG A 85 -3.79 3.47 16.44
CA ARG A 85 -2.70 4.44 16.41
C ARG A 85 -3.09 5.72 17.15
N PRO A 86 -3.12 5.69 18.50
CA PRO A 86 -3.61 6.81 19.32
C PRO A 86 -2.72 8.05 19.25
N ASP A 87 -1.47 7.93 18.79
CA ASP A 87 -0.53 9.02 18.55
C ASP A 87 -0.79 9.76 17.22
N ALA A 88 -1.63 9.22 16.34
CA ALA A 88 -2.00 9.87 15.09
C ALA A 88 -3.14 10.89 15.30
N SER A 89 -3.01 12.04 14.65
CA SER A 89 -4.03 13.08 14.58
C SER A 89 -4.24 13.55 13.14
N LEU A 90 -5.37 14.19 12.85
CA LEU A 90 -5.63 14.82 11.55
C LEU A 90 -4.51 15.82 11.16
N MET A 91 -4.05 16.62 12.12
CA MET A 91 -2.94 17.56 11.91
C MET A 91 -1.64 16.83 11.57
N SER A 92 -1.34 15.72 12.25
CA SER A 92 -0.15 14.93 11.91
C SER A 92 -0.22 14.34 10.50
N MET A 93 -1.39 13.89 10.06
CA MET A 93 -1.60 13.34 8.72
C MET A 93 -1.49 14.43 7.65
N ALA A 94 -1.96 15.65 7.93
CA ALA A 94 -1.83 16.79 7.02
C ALA A 94 -0.36 17.14 6.70
N VAL A 95 0.58 16.88 7.63
CA VAL A 95 2.02 17.05 7.38
C VAL A 95 2.65 15.80 6.75
N ARG A 96 2.22 14.61 7.18
CA ARG A 96 2.83 13.34 6.77
C ARG A 96 2.42 12.90 5.36
N PHE A 97 1.18 13.16 4.92
CA PHE A 97 0.73 12.74 3.58
C PHE A 97 1.45 13.47 2.44
N PRO A 98 1.66 14.80 2.49
CA PRO A 98 2.54 15.47 1.52
C PRO A 98 3.96 14.91 1.54
N ALA A 99 4.50 14.58 2.71
CA ALA A 99 5.83 13.98 2.82
C ALA A 99 5.89 12.58 2.18
N GLN A 100 4.87 11.74 2.40
CA GLN A 100 4.74 10.45 1.71
C GLN A 100 4.62 10.63 0.19
N ALA A 101 3.82 11.59 -0.27
CA ALA A 101 3.66 11.88 -1.70
C ALA A 101 5.00 12.33 -2.33
N ALA A 102 5.75 13.23 -1.68
CA ALA A 102 7.08 13.66 -2.11
C ALA A 102 8.09 12.49 -2.12
N GLY A 103 8.03 11.60 -1.13
CA GLY A 103 8.77 10.34 -1.13
C GLY A 103 8.41 9.47 -2.33
N GLY A 104 7.12 9.35 -2.64
CA GLY A 104 6.63 8.61 -3.81
C GLY A 104 7.18 9.15 -5.14
N VAL A 105 7.19 10.47 -5.31
CA VAL A 105 7.84 11.13 -6.48
C VAL A 105 9.32 10.76 -6.55
N SER A 106 10.03 10.91 -5.44
CA SER A 106 11.47 10.62 -5.37
C SER A 106 11.78 9.17 -5.75
N GLY A 107 11.01 8.21 -5.22
CA GLY A 107 11.15 6.80 -5.55
C GLY A 107 10.84 6.48 -7.02
N ALA A 108 9.77 7.07 -7.56
CA ALA A 108 9.38 6.89 -8.97
C ALA A 108 10.44 7.43 -9.93
N MET A 109 10.99 8.63 -9.65
CA MET A 109 12.08 9.20 -10.44
C MET A 109 13.35 8.35 -10.36
N ALA A 110 13.71 7.88 -9.17
CA ALA A 110 14.90 7.05 -8.96
C ALA A 110 14.83 5.73 -9.74
N ILE A 111 13.67 5.05 -9.73
CA ILE A 111 13.56 3.75 -10.43
C ILE A 111 13.60 3.90 -11.96
N LEU A 112 13.11 5.01 -12.52
CA LEU A 112 13.22 5.28 -13.96
C LEU A 112 14.67 5.40 -14.43
N GLN A 113 15.56 5.86 -13.56
CA GLN A 113 17.00 5.94 -13.82
C GLN A 113 17.70 4.62 -13.57
N ALA A 114 17.38 3.92 -12.48
CA ALA A 114 18.06 2.70 -12.07
C ALA A 114 17.65 1.45 -12.89
N MET A 115 16.43 1.40 -13.41
CA MET A 115 15.91 0.20 -14.07
C MET A 115 16.66 -0.10 -15.39
N PRO A 116 17.17 -1.32 -15.59
CA PRO A 116 17.80 -1.71 -16.85
C PRO A 116 16.87 -1.51 -18.05
N ARG A 117 17.41 -1.08 -19.20
CA ARG A 117 16.64 -0.77 -20.42
C ARG A 117 15.64 -1.88 -20.80
N LYS A 118 16.06 -3.14 -20.71
CA LYS A 118 15.21 -4.31 -21.00
C LYS A 118 13.95 -4.41 -20.15
N TYR A 119 13.93 -3.85 -18.94
CA TYR A 119 12.80 -3.93 -18.01
C TYR A 119 12.02 -2.61 -17.87
N LYS A 120 12.47 -1.51 -18.50
CA LYS A 120 11.79 -0.21 -18.39
C LYS A 120 10.33 -0.25 -18.85
N HIS A 121 9.97 -1.14 -19.78
CA HIS A 121 8.59 -1.32 -20.24
C HIS A 121 7.62 -1.80 -19.15
N LEU A 122 8.12 -2.30 -18.01
CA LEU A 122 7.34 -2.71 -16.85
C LEU A 122 7.01 -1.53 -15.92
N LEU A 123 7.64 -0.37 -16.09
CA LEU A 123 7.47 0.84 -15.27
C LEU A 123 6.29 1.70 -15.76
N LYS A 124 5.07 1.17 -15.73
CA LYS A 124 3.88 1.91 -16.21
C LYS A 124 3.16 2.70 -15.13
N GLY A 125 3.33 2.32 -13.86
CA GLY A 125 2.54 2.84 -12.76
C GLY A 125 1.04 2.51 -12.86
N PRO A 126 0.23 3.00 -11.91
CA PRO A 126 -1.23 2.91 -11.95
C PRO A 126 -1.82 3.75 -13.09
N SER A 127 -2.96 3.32 -13.63
CA SER A 127 -3.63 3.99 -14.74
C SER A 127 -5.11 3.66 -14.74
N LEU A 128 -5.99 4.66 -14.82
CA LEU A 128 -7.42 4.43 -14.92
C LEU A 128 -7.77 3.85 -16.31
N LYS A 129 -8.55 2.77 -16.33
CA LYS A 129 -8.95 2.03 -17.54
C LYS A 129 -10.47 1.96 -17.73
N VAL A 130 -11.21 2.59 -16.81
CA VAL A 130 -12.66 2.68 -16.76
C VAL A 130 -13.06 4.13 -16.53
N ASP A 131 -14.35 4.45 -16.47
CA ASP A 131 -14.78 5.80 -16.11
C ASP A 131 -14.39 6.17 -14.66
N LEU A 132 -14.40 7.47 -14.37
CA LEU A 132 -13.99 8.01 -13.07
C LEU A 132 -14.76 7.42 -11.89
N HIS A 133 -16.07 7.21 -12.01
CA HIS A 133 -16.89 6.73 -10.90
C HIS A 133 -16.64 5.25 -10.65
N THR A 134 -16.61 4.44 -11.72
CA THR A 134 -16.25 3.01 -11.60
C THR A 134 -14.84 2.83 -11.03
N GLY A 135 -13.89 3.67 -11.46
CA GLY A 135 -12.53 3.67 -10.92
C GLY A 135 -12.49 3.99 -9.43
N ALA A 136 -13.17 5.06 -8.99
CA ALA A 136 -13.23 5.46 -7.59
C ALA A 136 -13.89 4.40 -6.71
N ILE A 137 -14.97 3.77 -7.18
CA ILE A 137 -15.62 2.66 -6.49
C ILE A 137 -14.66 1.46 -6.39
N ALA A 138 -13.98 1.11 -7.48
CA ALA A 138 -13.02 0.01 -7.48
C ALA A 138 -11.89 0.24 -6.47
N GLU A 139 -11.21 1.39 -6.52
CA GLU A 139 -10.14 1.72 -5.56
C GLU A 139 -10.64 1.80 -4.11
N GLY A 140 -11.85 2.31 -3.89
CA GLY A 140 -12.48 2.32 -2.58
C GLY A 140 -12.75 0.92 -2.03
N VAL A 141 -13.35 0.03 -2.83
CA VAL A 141 -13.63 -1.36 -2.44
C VAL A 141 -12.34 -2.14 -2.21
N LEU A 142 -11.36 -2.02 -3.12
CA LEU A 142 -10.08 -2.71 -2.98
C LEU A 142 -9.33 -2.24 -1.74
N SER A 143 -9.30 -0.93 -1.47
CA SER A 143 -8.67 -0.37 -0.27
C SER A 143 -9.41 -0.76 1.00
N PHE A 144 -10.75 -0.82 0.97
CA PHE A 144 -11.55 -1.35 2.07
C PHE A 144 -11.16 -2.78 2.42
N MET A 145 -11.13 -3.67 1.42
CA MET A 145 -10.80 -5.08 1.60
C MET A 145 -9.37 -5.26 2.12
N LEU A 146 -8.41 -4.51 1.54
CA LEU A 146 -7.02 -4.51 2.02
C LEU A 146 -6.93 -4.08 3.47
N CYS A 147 -7.52 -2.93 3.81
CA CYS A 147 -7.40 -2.34 5.13
C CYS A 147 -8.12 -3.17 6.20
N LEU A 148 -9.26 -3.78 5.87
CA LEU A 148 -9.96 -4.72 6.75
C LEU A 148 -9.13 -5.98 7.01
N ALA A 149 -8.55 -6.57 5.95
CA ALA A 149 -7.68 -7.73 6.06
C ALA A 149 -6.42 -7.39 6.87
N PHE A 150 -5.81 -6.24 6.62
CA PHE A 150 -4.65 -5.74 7.38
C PHE A 150 -4.98 -5.63 8.86
N LEU A 151 -6.06 -4.94 9.25
CA LEU A 151 -6.47 -4.83 10.66
C LEU A 151 -6.74 -6.19 11.29
N SER A 152 -7.45 -7.07 10.58
CA SER A 152 -7.80 -8.41 11.05
C SER A 152 -6.56 -9.29 11.27
N LEU A 153 -5.63 -9.31 10.31
CA LEU A 153 -4.40 -10.10 10.40
C LEU A 153 -3.45 -9.56 11.48
N MET A 154 -3.29 -8.24 11.58
CA MET A 154 -2.36 -7.65 12.54
C MET A 154 -2.89 -7.76 13.97
N SER A 155 -4.21 -7.63 14.18
CA SER A 155 -4.81 -7.59 15.51
C SER A 155 -5.30 -8.96 16.01
N LYS A 156 -5.79 -9.82 15.11
CA LYS A 156 -6.47 -11.09 15.43
C LYS A 156 -5.92 -12.29 14.64
N GLY A 157 -4.96 -12.07 13.73
CA GLY A 157 -4.39 -13.13 12.90
C GLY A 157 -3.45 -14.08 13.66
N PRO A 158 -2.85 -15.04 12.93
CA PRO A 158 -1.97 -16.05 13.51
C PRO A 158 -0.79 -15.44 14.28
N LYS A 159 -0.33 -16.04 15.39
CA LYS A 159 0.78 -15.46 16.17
C LYS A 159 2.11 -15.35 15.38
N ASN A 160 2.32 -16.24 14.41
CA ASN A 160 3.53 -16.25 13.58
C ASN A 160 3.55 -15.06 12.59
N SER A 161 4.51 -14.16 12.77
CA SER A 161 4.68 -12.95 11.94
C SER A 161 4.89 -13.25 10.45
N MET A 162 5.63 -14.31 10.11
CA MET A 162 5.83 -14.71 8.71
C MET A 162 4.51 -15.13 8.07
N LEU A 163 3.71 -15.94 8.76
CA LEU A 163 2.40 -16.35 8.26
C LEU A 163 1.45 -15.16 8.13
N LYS A 164 1.45 -14.20 9.07
CA LYS A 164 0.67 -12.96 8.95
C LYS A 164 1.03 -12.18 7.68
N LEU A 165 2.32 -11.97 7.43
CA LEU A 165 2.80 -11.21 6.28
C LEU A 165 2.55 -11.95 4.96
N TRP A 166 2.67 -13.28 4.97
CA TRP A 166 2.35 -14.11 3.81
C TRP A 166 0.86 -14.04 3.45
N LEU A 167 -0.04 -14.14 4.44
CA LEU A 167 -1.47 -13.97 4.22
C LEU A 167 -1.81 -12.55 3.72
N LEU A 168 -1.13 -11.52 4.25
CA LEU A 168 -1.29 -10.16 3.76
C LEU A 168 -0.81 -10.02 2.30
N ALA A 169 0.31 -10.66 1.94
CA ALA A 169 0.82 -10.69 0.57
C ALA A 169 -0.14 -11.42 -0.39
N CYS A 170 -0.78 -12.51 0.05
CA CYS A 170 -1.85 -13.17 -0.69
C CYS A 170 -3.01 -12.22 -0.98
N VAL A 171 -3.50 -11.51 0.04
CA VAL A 171 -4.59 -10.54 -0.11
C VAL A 171 -4.20 -9.43 -1.08
N ILE A 172 -3.03 -8.81 -0.90
CA ILE A 172 -2.59 -7.71 -1.77
C ILE A 172 -2.41 -8.18 -3.21
N THR A 173 -1.79 -9.34 -3.43
CA THR A 173 -1.60 -9.90 -4.77
C THR A 173 -2.93 -10.22 -5.44
N GLY A 174 -3.87 -10.81 -4.70
CA GLY A 174 -5.22 -11.12 -5.19
C GLY A 174 -6.02 -9.86 -5.54
N LEU A 175 -6.04 -8.86 -4.64
CA LEU A 175 -6.69 -7.58 -4.88
C LEU A 175 -6.07 -6.85 -6.08
N ALA A 176 -4.74 -6.88 -6.20
CA ALA A 176 -4.04 -6.29 -7.33
C ALA A 176 -4.43 -6.95 -8.66
N ALA A 177 -4.53 -8.28 -8.68
CA ALA A 177 -4.99 -9.04 -9.84
C ALA A 177 -6.45 -8.69 -10.20
N CYS A 178 -7.35 -8.61 -9.21
CA CYS A 178 -8.76 -8.26 -9.43
C CYS A 178 -8.93 -6.83 -9.95
N GLY A 179 -8.21 -5.86 -9.38
CA GLY A 179 -8.32 -4.46 -9.77
C GLY A 179 -7.54 -4.09 -11.04
N ALA A 180 -6.64 -4.95 -11.52
CA ALA A 180 -5.72 -4.64 -12.63
C ALA A 180 -6.42 -4.14 -13.90
N LYS A 181 -7.65 -4.59 -14.16
CA LYS A 181 -8.46 -4.18 -15.32
C LYS A 181 -9.17 -2.84 -15.14
N TYR A 182 -9.30 -2.34 -13.91
CA TYR A 182 -9.98 -1.10 -13.57
C TYR A 182 -9.01 0.07 -13.47
N THR A 183 -7.98 -0.06 -12.60
CA THR A 183 -7.13 1.08 -12.21
C THR A 183 -5.64 0.77 -12.19
N GLY A 184 -5.25 -0.50 -12.41
CA GLY A 184 -3.86 -0.92 -12.15
C GLY A 184 -3.50 -0.65 -10.68
N PRO A 185 -4.24 -1.26 -9.75
CA PRO A 185 -4.46 -0.70 -8.42
C PRO A 185 -3.17 -0.67 -7.64
N SER A 186 -2.87 0.50 -7.08
CA SER A 186 -1.75 0.66 -6.19
C SER A 186 -2.11 0.33 -4.74
N LEU A 187 -3.38 0.51 -4.36
CA LEU A 187 -3.85 0.44 -2.97
C LEU A 187 -3.07 1.36 -2.01
N ASN A 188 -2.40 2.38 -2.56
CA ASN A 188 -1.50 3.30 -1.87
C ASN A 188 -1.50 4.66 -2.59
N PRO A 189 -2.23 5.67 -2.07
CA PRO A 189 -2.31 6.99 -2.69
C PRO A 189 -0.95 7.68 -2.94
N ALA A 190 0.03 7.49 -2.06
CA ALA A 190 1.35 8.11 -2.21
C ALA A 190 2.17 7.48 -3.35
N ASN A 191 2.05 6.17 -3.56
CA ASN A 191 2.65 5.51 -4.73
C ASN A 191 2.00 5.97 -6.03
N VAL A 192 0.67 6.08 -6.07
CA VAL A 192 -0.02 6.62 -7.25
C VAL A 192 0.45 8.04 -7.54
N TYR A 193 0.52 8.91 -6.52
CA TYR A 193 0.97 10.29 -6.68
C TYR A 193 2.36 10.38 -7.34
N GLY A 194 3.30 9.53 -6.92
CA GLY A 194 4.64 9.47 -7.51
C GLY A 194 4.62 9.21 -9.02
N TRP A 195 3.86 8.21 -9.45
CA TRP A 195 3.69 7.91 -10.88
C TRP A 195 2.87 8.96 -11.62
N ALA A 196 1.88 9.57 -10.97
CA ALA A 196 1.10 10.66 -11.54
C ALA A 196 1.96 11.90 -11.80
N TYR A 197 2.94 12.16 -10.94
CA TYR A 197 3.90 13.24 -11.13
C TYR A 197 4.78 12.99 -12.35
N VAL A 198 5.37 11.80 -12.44
CA VAL A 198 6.19 11.37 -13.58
C VAL A 198 5.44 11.51 -14.91
N HIS A 199 4.15 11.16 -14.92
CA HIS A 199 3.32 11.19 -16.11
C HIS A 199 2.51 12.50 -16.29
N ASN A 200 2.82 13.55 -15.52
CA ASN A 200 2.20 14.88 -15.61
C ASN A 200 0.67 14.91 -15.47
N TRP A 201 0.09 14.07 -14.62
CA TRP A 201 -1.34 14.10 -14.26
C TRP A 201 -1.58 14.24 -12.74
N HIS A 202 -0.56 14.66 -11.98
CA HIS A 202 -0.62 14.79 -10.51
C HIS A 202 -1.56 15.89 -9.98
N ASN A 203 -2.10 16.72 -10.86
CA ASN A 203 -3.07 17.77 -10.55
C ASN A 203 -4.46 17.44 -11.12
N SER A 204 -4.69 16.22 -11.60
CA SER A 204 -5.95 15.83 -12.22
C SER A 204 -7.01 15.45 -11.19
N TRP A 205 -8.27 15.59 -11.60
CA TRP A 205 -9.40 15.07 -10.82
C TRP A 205 -9.37 13.55 -10.69
N GLU A 206 -8.85 12.85 -11.72
CA GLU A 206 -8.61 11.41 -11.66
C GLU A 206 -7.75 11.05 -10.45
N LEU A 207 -6.60 11.71 -10.25
CA LEU A 207 -5.75 11.44 -9.10
C LEU A 207 -6.50 11.65 -7.78
N PHE A 208 -7.08 12.84 -7.62
CA PHE A 208 -7.68 13.23 -6.35
C PHE A 208 -8.91 12.38 -6.00
N TYR A 209 -9.80 12.17 -6.97
CA TYR A 209 -11.06 11.46 -6.74
C TYR A 209 -10.88 9.95 -6.68
N VAL A 210 -10.20 9.36 -7.68
CA VAL A 210 -10.09 7.90 -7.81
C VAL A 210 -9.06 7.34 -6.84
N TYR A 211 -7.90 7.96 -6.73
CA TYR A 211 -6.74 7.37 -6.05
C TYR A 211 -6.43 7.96 -4.68
N TRP A 212 -7.09 9.06 -4.29
CA TRP A 212 -7.04 9.58 -2.92
C TRP A 212 -8.38 9.41 -2.21
N ILE A 213 -9.46 10.04 -2.69
CA ILE A 213 -10.77 9.98 -2.00
C ILE A 213 -11.27 8.53 -1.89
N GLY A 214 -11.33 7.78 -3.00
CA GLY A 214 -11.79 6.39 -3.00
C GLY A 214 -11.07 5.54 -1.94
N PRO A 215 -9.74 5.41 -1.99
CA PRO A 215 -8.96 4.67 -1.01
C PRO A 215 -9.13 5.12 0.43
N LEU A 216 -9.16 6.44 0.69
CA LEU A 216 -9.30 6.97 2.05
C LEU A 216 -10.70 6.71 2.64
N VAL A 217 -11.74 6.74 1.82
CA VAL A 217 -13.10 6.34 2.21
C VAL A 217 -13.13 4.84 2.53
N GLY A 218 -12.60 4.00 1.64
CA GLY A 218 -12.51 2.55 1.88
C GLY A 218 -11.73 2.20 3.15
N ALA A 219 -10.58 2.86 3.36
CA ALA A 219 -9.75 2.76 4.55
C ALA A 219 -10.51 3.11 5.83
N THR A 220 -11.29 4.19 5.81
CA THR A 220 -12.10 4.62 6.97
C THR A 220 -13.24 3.64 7.27
N LEU A 221 -13.98 3.22 6.24
CA LEU A 221 -15.06 2.25 6.37
C LEU A 221 -14.56 0.91 6.92
N SER A 222 -13.39 0.44 6.48
CA SER A 222 -12.79 -0.80 6.97
C SER A 222 -12.49 -0.74 8.47
N ALA A 223 -12.06 0.42 8.97
CA ALA A 223 -11.76 0.62 10.37
C ALA A 223 -13.03 0.62 11.22
N TRP A 224 -14.13 1.22 10.73
CA TRP A 224 -15.42 1.18 11.40
C TRP A 224 -16.00 -0.23 11.45
N VAL A 225 -15.95 -0.97 10.34
CA VAL A 225 -16.37 -2.38 10.28
C VAL A 225 -15.52 -3.22 11.25
N PHE A 226 -14.21 -3.06 11.24
CA PHE A 226 -13.32 -3.75 12.18
C PHE A 226 -13.68 -3.45 13.64
N ARG A 227 -13.91 -2.18 14.00
CA ARG A 227 -14.32 -1.80 15.36
C ARG A 227 -15.68 -2.37 15.75
N PHE A 228 -16.61 -2.43 14.81
CA PHE A 228 -17.93 -3.03 15.02
C PHE A 228 -17.82 -4.53 15.30
N LEU A 229 -17.05 -5.25 14.48
CA LEU A 229 -16.87 -6.71 14.61
C LEU A 229 -16.03 -7.10 15.83
N PHE A 230 -15.02 -6.30 16.19
CA PHE A 230 -14.03 -6.64 17.20
C PHE A 230 -14.03 -5.68 18.39
N LYS A 231 -15.20 -5.14 18.76
CA LYS A 231 -15.42 -4.24 19.90
C LYS A 231 -14.43 -4.55 21.03
N PRO A 232 -13.63 -3.58 21.50
CA PRO A 232 -12.84 -3.79 22.70
C PRO A 232 -13.81 -4.22 23.79
N SER A 233 -13.60 -5.38 24.41
CA SER A 233 -14.25 -5.69 25.67
C SER A 233 -13.98 -4.48 26.55
N SER A 234 -15.04 -3.76 26.94
CA SER A 234 -14.92 -2.74 27.96
C SER A 234 -14.34 -3.47 29.16
N LYS A 235 -13.05 -3.24 29.45
CA LYS A 235 -12.56 -3.47 30.80
C LYS A 235 -13.37 -2.51 31.65
N GLN A 236 -14.48 -3.00 32.19
CA GLN A 236 -15.02 -2.51 33.45
C GLN A 236 -13.79 -2.34 34.34
N LYS A 237 -13.46 -1.09 34.69
CA LYS A 237 -12.63 -0.84 35.85
C LYS A 237 -13.37 -1.53 36.99
N GLN A 238 -12.88 -2.72 37.36
CA GLN A 238 -13.19 -3.28 38.66
C GLN A 238 -12.37 -2.51 39.67
N ALA A 239 -13.09 -2.03 40.69
CA ALA A 239 -12.71 -1.21 41.82
C ALA A 239 -12.51 0.29 41.51
#